data_AF-A0A2K0UGK8-F1
#
_entry.id   AF-A0A2K0UGK8-F1
#
_cell.length_a   1.000
_cell.length_b   1.000
_cell.length_c   1.000
_cell.angle_alpha   90.00
_cell.angle_beta   90.00
_cell.angle_gamma   90.00
#
_symmetry.space_group_name_H-M   'P 1'
#
loop_
_entity.id
_entity.type
_entity.pdbx_description
1 polymer ?
#
loop_
_entity_poly.entity_id
_entity_poly.type
_entity_poly.pdbx_seq_one_letter_code
_entity_poly.pdbx_strand_id
1 'polypeptide(L)'
;MITVIPSLARNDEITSPAPADAQRTSLALTRYFTGIQFEQYSDHSQNVNPGKGAEPLASVERVILLDSFGGTPVPGRPGVCQRFVNLEQEYDTLQSYLKCDESSSEPKNSLSEEANRSHAKNIKLARDTLSLLPESASVLITTPFAAANTSSTSSPPGLSPIRKGEYQFGFDGMVTTRRKQNPLLHNLLTDKPVFSPSLPLQRIHSPDLAYLNTTEWNDATLVKRGMPLAIYPDPRRAPWSPPAPGERRLQLSDKEIDLGRLVTLIEDSFGRRLDVDDYLRRTKENLAGVIIAGEYEGCAILTWEKPNDIDPRVAYEQGRFVPYLDKFAVLRSRQGSGGVADIIFNAMVRDCFPDGVLWRSRKDNPVNKWYFERSVGTSKLAGCNWAMFWTTLELSARGQRLKDYEAVCREIMPSWADDVRNGME
;
A
#
# COMPACT_ATOMS: atom_id res chain seq x y z
N MET A 1 -30.58 -13.88 8.96
CA MET A 1 -30.22 -14.44 10.29
C MET A 1 -28.70 -14.51 10.35
N ILE A 2 -28.05 -13.96 11.38
CA ILE A 2 -26.60 -14.03 11.55
C ILE A 2 -26.29 -15.26 12.41
N THR A 3 -25.50 -16.20 11.88
CA THR A 3 -25.11 -17.41 12.61
C THR A 3 -23.99 -17.10 13.59
N VAL A 4 -24.21 -17.39 14.88
CA VAL A 4 -23.19 -17.24 15.92
C VAL A 4 -22.63 -18.62 16.25
N ILE A 5 -21.35 -18.83 15.98
CA ILE A 5 -20.67 -20.12 16.18
C ILE A 5 -19.70 -19.96 17.36
N PRO A 6 -19.91 -20.66 18.49
CA PRO A 6 -18.96 -20.65 19.60
C PRO A 6 -17.69 -21.43 19.23
N SER A 7 -16.54 -21.03 19.77
CA SER A 7 -15.26 -21.73 19.57
C SER A 7 -15.18 -23.01 20.42
N LEU A 8 -15.96 -24.01 20.02
CA LEU A 8 -16.05 -25.31 20.67
C LEU A 8 -15.74 -26.40 19.64
N ALA A 9 -14.89 -27.34 20.00
CA ALA A 9 -14.57 -28.51 19.19
C ALA A 9 -15.04 -29.80 19.87
N ARG A 10 -15.38 -30.78 19.04
CA ARG A 10 -15.89 -32.09 19.43
C ARG A 10 -15.16 -33.10 18.55
N ASN A 11 -14.57 -34.13 19.16
CA ASN A 11 -13.89 -35.20 18.41
C ASN A 11 -14.92 -36.16 17.79
N ASP A 12 -15.96 -36.52 18.55
CA ASP A 12 -16.98 -37.50 18.15
C ASP A 12 -18.36 -37.05 18.62
N GLU A 13 -19.43 -37.55 18.00
CA GLU A 13 -20.80 -37.07 18.26
C GLU A 13 -21.27 -37.17 19.72
N ILE A 14 -20.63 -38.07 20.46
CA ILE A 14 -21.01 -38.49 21.81
C ILE A 14 -20.21 -37.73 22.88
N THR A 15 -19.08 -37.13 22.52
CA THR A 15 -18.17 -36.47 23.47
C THR A 15 -18.60 -35.03 23.73
N SER A 16 -18.50 -34.59 24.98
CA SER A 16 -18.81 -33.20 25.35
C SER A 16 -17.88 -32.21 24.62
N PRO A 17 -18.41 -31.11 24.07
CA PRO A 17 -17.61 -30.12 23.37
C PRO A 17 -16.59 -29.45 24.31
N ALA A 18 -15.35 -29.37 23.87
CA ALA A 18 -14.25 -28.72 24.58
C ALA A 18 -13.94 -27.33 23.98
N PRO A 19 -13.46 -26.36 24.78
CA PRO A 19 -12.99 -25.09 24.26
C PRO A 19 -11.88 -25.28 23.23
N ALA A 20 -12.07 -24.71 22.04
CA ALA A 20 -11.09 -24.72 20.98
C ALA A 20 -10.42 -23.35 20.86
N ASP A 21 -9.18 -23.35 20.41
CA ASP A 21 -8.46 -22.11 20.09
C ASP A 21 -9.16 -21.37 18.94
N ALA A 22 -9.55 -20.12 19.17
CA ALA A 22 -10.35 -19.33 18.24
C ALA A 22 -9.67 -19.15 16.87
N GLN A 23 -8.34 -19.08 16.83
CA GLN A 23 -7.57 -18.94 15.59
C GLN A 23 -7.62 -20.22 14.75
N ARG A 24 -7.52 -21.39 15.39
CA ARG A 24 -7.67 -22.68 14.71
C ARG A 24 -9.10 -22.88 14.23
N THR A 25 -10.09 -22.48 15.03
CA THR A 25 -11.51 -22.57 14.65
C THR A 25 -11.81 -21.70 13.43
N SER A 26 -11.33 -20.45 13.39
CA SER A 26 -11.54 -19.57 12.22
C SER A 26 -10.87 -20.13 10.96
N LEU A 27 -9.64 -20.63 11.06
CA LEU A 27 -8.94 -21.26 9.95
C LEU A 27 -9.66 -22.52 9.44
N ALA A 28 -10.18 -23.34 10.35
CA ALA A 28 -10.95 -24.53 10.01
C ALA A 28 -12.26 -24.17 9.29
N LEU A 29 -12.97 -23.13 9.74
CA LEU A 29 -14.15 -22.61 9.04
C LEU A 29 -13.80 -22.06 7.66
N THR A 30 -12.70 -21.32 7.53
CA THR A 30 -12.23 -20.85 6.21
C THR A 30 -11.98 -22.01 5.27
N ARG A 31 -11.26 -23.05 5.71
CA ARG A 31 -11.01 -24.28 4.92
C ARG A 31 -12.31 -24.99 4.53
N TYR A 32 -13.26 -25.05 5.45
CA TYR A 32 -14.57 -25.64 5.21
C TYR A 32 -15.33 -24.90 4.11
N PHE A 33 -15.36 -23.55 4.15
CA PHE A 33 -16.03 -22.75 3.12
C PHE A 33 -15.34 -22.84 1.76
N THR A 34 -14.01 -22.93 1.72
CA THR A 34 -13.26 -23.03 0.46
C THR A 34 -13.25 -24.43 -0.14
N GLY A 35 -13.86 -25.43 0.50
CA GLY A 35 -13.88 -26.81 0.02
C GLY A 35 -12.56 -27.56 0.22
N ILE A 36 -11.59 -26.97 0.94
CA ILE A 36 -10.33 -27.63 1.34
C ILE A 36 -10.62 -28.48 2.57
N GLN A 37 -11.46 -29.49 2.40
CA GLN A 37 -11.76 -30.45 3.45
C GLN A 37 -10.58 -31.42 3.58
N PHE A 38 -10.30 -31.84 4.83
CA PHE A 38 -9.30 -32.85 5.14
C PHE A 38 -9.48 -34.04 4.18
N GLU A 39 -8.37 -34.56 3.63
CA GLU A 39 -8.39 -35.80 2.85
C GLU A 39 -9.33 -36.77 3.57
N GLN A 40 -10.42 -37.15 2.90
CA GLN A 40 -11.27 -38.20 3.40
C GLN A 40 -10.35 -39.40 3.57
N TYR A 41 -10.09 -39.78 4.83
CA TYR A 41 -9.51 -41.09 5.11
C TYR A 41 -10.42 -42.08 4.40
N SER A 42 -9.87 -42.67 3.35
CA SER A 42 -10.55 -43.64 2.50
C SER A 42 -10.70 -44.92 3.30
N ASP A 43 -11.68 -44.94 4.20
CA ASP A 43 -12.13 -46.20 4.76
C ASP A 43 -13.01 -46.90 3.71
N HIS A 44 -12.55 -48.08 3.33
CA HIS A 44 -13.02 -48.91 2.24
C HIS A 44 -14.56 -48.99 2.10
N SER A 45 -15.12 -48.47 1.01
CA SER A 45 -16.15 -49.18 0.22
C SER A 45 -16.52 -48.45 -1.09
N GLN A 46 -16.08 -49.07 -2.19
CA GLN A 46 -16.65 -49.11 -3.55
C GLN A 46 -16.98 -47.81 -4.31
N ASN A 47 -16.25 -47.64 -5.42
CA ASN A 47 -16.65 -46.99 -6.68
C ASN A 47 -17.19 -45.56 -6.61
N VAL A 48 -16.34 -44.60 -6.23
CA VAL A 48 -16.54 -43.19 -6.60
C VAL A 48 -15.24 -42.62 -7.17
N ASN A 49 -15.35 -41.99 -8.35
CA ASN A 49 -14.25 -41.39 -9.12
C ASN A 49 -13.26 -40.60 -8.25
N PRO A 50 -11.93 -40.81 -8.37
CA PRO A 50 -10.91 -40.16 -7.55
C PRO A 50 -10.58 -38.72 -8.04
N GLY A 51 -11.58 -37.93 -8.43
CA GLY A 51 -11.35 -36.71 -9.20
C GLY A 51 -12.23 -35.50 -8.88
N LYS A 52 -13.08 -35.54 -7.86
CA LYS A 52 -13.86 -34.36 -7.44
C LYS A 52 -13.43 -33.95 -6.03
N GLY A 53 -12.49 -33.00 -5.95
CA GLY A 53 -12.35 -32.20 -4.74
C GLY A 53 -13.70 -31.59 -4.38
N ALA A 54 -13.99 -31.45 -3.09
CA ALA A 54 -15.24 -30.85 -2.63
C ALA A 54 -15.42 -29.46 -3.27
N GLU A 55 -16.57 -29.20 -3.88
CA GLU A 55 -16.86 -27.89 -4.44
C GLU A 55 -16.88 -26.84 -3.32
N PRO A 56 -16.34 -25.62 -3.55
CA PRO A 56 -16.33 -24.58 -2.55
C PRO A 56 -17.77 -24.24 -2.14
N LEU A 57 -18.06 -24.34 -0.84
CA LEU A 57 -19.38 -24.10 -0.29
C LEU A 57 -19.77 -22.61 -0.36
N ALA A 58 -18.77 -21.73 -0.23
CA ALA A 58 -18.94 -20.28 -0.35
C ALA A 58 -17.61 -19.58 -0.67
N SER A 59 -17.69 -18.45 -1.37
CA SER A 59 -16.56 -17.53 -1.52
C SER A 59 -16.53 -16.55 -0.35
N VAL A 60 -15.48 -16.60 0.46
CA VAL A 60 -15.28 -15.64 1.57
C VAL A 60 -14.46 -14.47 1.04
N GLU A 61 -15.09 -13.32 0.87
CA GLU A 61 -14.44 -12.10 0.38
C GLU A 61 -13.83 -11.25 1.49
N ARG A 62 -14.42 -11.27 2.69
CA ARG A 62 -14.02 -10.39 3.79
C ARG A 62 -14.01 -11.13 5.12
N VAL A 63 -12.94 -10.93 5.87
CA VAL A 63 -12.78 -11.45 7.23
C VAL A 63 -12.56 -10.27 8.16
N ILE A 64 -13.35 -10.17 9.24
CA ILE A 64 -13.24 -9.07 10.20
C ILE A 64 -12.73 -9.65 11.51
N LEU A 65 -11.56 -9.16 11.95
CA LEU A 65 -10.95 -9.50 13.22
C LEU A 65 -11.23 -8.37 14.21
N LEU A 66 -11.90 -8.72 15.31
CA LEU A 66 -12.20 -7.80 16.39
C LEU A 66 -11.20 -8.01 17.53
N ASP A 67 -10.37 -7.01 17.80
CA ASP A 67 -9.37 -7.04 18.86
C ASP A 67 -9.58 -5.84 19.82
N SER A 68 -9.41 -6.04 21.11
CA SER A 68 -9.43 -4.97 22.12
C SER A 68 -8.35 -3.92 21.89
N PHE A 69 -7.21 -4.29 21.30
CA PHE A 69 -6.10 -3.37 21.02
C PHE A 69 -6.25 -2.64 19.67
N GLY A 70 -7.15 -3.09 18.80
CA GLY A 70 -7.41 -2.44 17.50
C GLY A 70 -6.37 -2.72 16.42
N GLY A 71 -6.11 -1.71 15.59
CA GLY A 71 -5.26 -1.80 14.40
C GLY A 71 -3.80 -2.14 14.71
N THR A 72 -3.09 -2.67 13.72
CA THR A 72 -1.66 -3.01 13.83
C THR A 72 -0.80 -1.74 13.89
N PRO A 73 0.16 -1.61 14.82
CA PRO A 73 1.01 -0.43 14.94
C PRO A 73 2.02 -0.30 13.78
N VAL A 74 2.43 0.94 13.48
CA VAL A 74 3.51 1.25 12.52
C VAL A 74 4.88 1.02 13.18
N PRO A 75 5.78 0.24 12.56
CA PRO A 75 7.16 0.11 13.04
C PRO A 75 7.85 1.47 13.21
N GLY A 76 8.43 1.69 14.40
CA GLY A 76 9.19 2.90 14.71
C GLY A 76 8.36 4.15 15.03
N ARG A 77 7.01 4.07 15.07
CA ARG A 77 6.14 5.18 15.49
C ARG A 77 5.08 4.68 16.50
N PRO A 78 5.36 4.74 17.82
CA PRO A 78 4.41 4.31 18.83
C PRO A 78 3.12 5.14 18.77
N GLY A 79 1.98 4.46 18.90
CA GLY A 79 0.64 5.06 18.87
C GLY A 79 -0.02 5.16 17.49
N VAL A 80 0.73 5.05 16.39
CA VAL A 80 0.15 5.16 15.03
C VAL A 80 -0.22 3.78 14.49
N CYS A 81 -1.48 3.58 14.11
CA CYS A 81 -1.93 2.37 13.43
C CYS A 81 -1.64 2.41 11.91
N GLN A 82 -1.17 1.30 11.36
CA GLN A 82 -1.10 1.07 9.92
C GLN A 82 -2.52 0.96 9.36
N ARG A 83 -2.81 1.72 8.32
CA ARG A 83 -4.13 1.73 7.67
C ARG A 83 -4.30 0.59 6.67
N PHE A 84 -3.19 0.20 6.05
CA PHE A 84 -3.12 -0.85 5.05
C PHE A 84 -1.85 -1.66 5.23
N VAL A 85 -1.93 -2.96 5.03
CA VAL A 85 -0.78 -3.88 5.04
C VAL A 85 -0.82 -4.74 3.79
N ASN A 86 0.25 -4.68 2.99
CA ASN A 86 0.53 -5.65 1.95
C ASN A 86 1.36 -6.79 2.56
N LEU A 87 0.75 -7.96 2.78
CA LEU A 87 1.43 -9.07 3.44
C LEU A 87 2.62 -9.60 2.64
N GLU A 88 2.58 -9.60 1.31
CA GLU A 88 3.71 -10.02 0.47
C GLU A 88 4.98 -9.16 0.70
N GLN A 89 4.82 -7.91 1.16
CA GLN A 89 5.95 -6.99 1.34
C GLN A 89 6.34 -6.78 2.80
N GLU A 90 5.34 -6.61 3.66
CA GLU A 90 5.53 -6.09 5.02
C GLU A 90 5.48 -7.19 6.09
N TYR A 91 5.04 -8.42 5.77
CA TYR A 91 4.81 -9.46 6.77
C TYR A 91 6.04 -9.77 7.64
N ASP A 92 7.20 -10.05 7.03
CA ASP A 92 8.39 -10.44 7.78
C ASP A 92 8.93 -9.29 8.64
N THR A 93 8.90 -8.06 8.11
CA THR A 93 9.31 -6.85 8.82
C THR A 93 8.38 -6.56 10.00
N LEU A 94 7.07 -6.70 9.82
CA LEU A 94 6.09 -6.53 10.89
C LEU A 94 6.20 -7.62 11.95
N GLN A 95 6.35 -8.88 11.52
CA GLN A 95 6.46 -10.01 12.44
C GLN A 95 7.76 -9.94 13.25
N SER A 96 8.86 -9.49 12.66
CA SER A 96 10.12 -9.28 13.37
C SER A 96 10.02 -8.09 14.33
N TYR A 97 9.43 -6.97 13.92
CA TYR A 97 9.19 -5.81 14.81
C TYR A 97 8.34 -6.17 16.04
N LEU A 98 7.21 -6.86 15.83
CA LEU A 98 6.30 -7.25 16.90
C LEU A 98 6.89 -8.30 17.85
N LYS A 99 7.90 -9.06 17.41
CA LYS A 99 8.64 -10.04 18.25
C LYS A 99 9.89 -9.45 18.90
N CYS A 100 10.59 -8.54 18.24
CA CYS A 100 11.86 -7.98 18.72
C CYS A 100 11.71 -7.08 19.95
N ASP A 101 10.53 -6.50 20.19
CA ASP A 101 10.24 -5.75 21.42
C ASP A 101 10.32 -6.64 22.68
N GLU A 102 10.43 -7.97 22.54
CA GLU A 102 10.71 -8.88 23.66
C GLU A 102 12.19 -8.93 24.07
N SER A 103 13.11 -8.36 23.28
CA SER A 103 14.57 -8.46 23.51
C SER A 103 15.25 -7.18 24.00
N SER A 104 14.55 -6.04 24.03
CA SER A 104 15.08 -4.79 24.58
C SER A 104 14.82 -4.71 26.08
N SER A 105 15.90 -4.73 26.86
CA SER A 105 15.98 -4.66 28.32
C SER A 105 15.56 -3.29 28.91
N GLU A 106 14.40 -2.76 28.53
CA GLU A 106 13.79 -1.62 29.23
C GLU A 106 12.41 -2.01 29.79
N PRO A 107 12.05 -1.58 31.00
CA PRO A 107 10.79 -1.92 31.63
C PRO A 107 9.65 -1.17 30.95
N LYS A 108 9.11 -1.72 29.85
CA LYS A 108 7.89 -1.23 29.23
C LYS A 108 6.67 -1.88 29.90
N ASN A 109 5.57 -1.14 29.98
CA ASN A 109 4.32 -1.58 30.60
C ASN A 109 3.87 -2.94 30.03
N SER A 110 3.49 -3.88 30.91
CA SER A 110 2.99 -5.22 30.54
C SER A 110 1.85 -5.21 29.51
N LEU A 111 1.08 -4.12 29.44
CA LEU A 111 0.01 -3.90 28.47
C LEU A 111 0.52 -3.78 27.01
N SER A 112 1.70 -3.19 26.80
CA SER A 112 2.27 -3.02 25.45
C SER A 112 2.79 -4.33 24.89
N GLU A 113 3.36 -5.19 25.73
CA GLU A 113 3.81 -6.51 25.33
C GLU A 113 2.64 -7.43 24.98
N GLU A 114 1.56 -7.40 25.77
CA GLU A 114 0.35 -8.15 25.44
C GLU A 114 -0.30 -7.66 24.14
N ALA A 115 -0.33 -6.33 23.92
CA ALA A 115 -0.79 -5.75 22.66
C ALA A 115 0.04 -6.24 21.47
N ASN A 116 1.37 -6.19 21.56
CA ASN A 116 2.28 -6.66 20.50
C ASN A 116 2.07 -8.15 20.21
N ARG A 117 1.90 -8.99 21.25
CA ARG A 117 1.58 -10.41 21.08
C ARG A 117 0.23 -10.62 20.38
N SER A 118 -0.79 -9.84 20.74
CA SER A 118 -2.11 -9.90 20.08
C SER A 118 -2.01 -9.50 18.60
N HIS A 119 -1.34 -8.39 18.29
CA HIS A 119 -1.12 -7.95 16.92
C HIS A 119 -0.33 -8.97 16.09
N ALA A 120 0.71 -9.59 16.66
CA ALA A 120 1.49 -10.62 15.98
C ALA A 120 0.64 -11.88 15.67
N LYS A 121 -0.28 -12.24 16.58
CA LYS A 121 -1.24 -13.33 16.37
C LYS A 121 -2.25 -12.98 15.27
N ASN A 122 -2.76 -11.74 15.25
CA ASN A 122 -3.73 -11.29 14.26
C ASN A 122 -3.13 -11.22 12.85
N ILE A 123 -1.91 -10.69 12.70
CA ILE A 123 -1.22 -10.63 11.40
C ILE A 123 -0.91 -12.04 10.88
N LYS A 124 -0.48 -12.96 11.76
CA LYS A 124 -0.30 -14.36 11.41
C LYS A 124 -1.62 -15.00 10.94
N LEU A 125 -2.70 -14.83 11.70
CA LEU A 125 -4.02 -15.35 11.32
C LEU A 125 -4.51 -14.76 9.99
N ALA A 126 -4.31 -13.46 9.78
CA ALA A 126 -4.68 -12.78 8.54
C ALA A 126 -3.95 -13.41 7.34
N ARG A 127 -2.63 -13.62 7.44
CA ARG A 127 -1.83 -14.28 6.39
C ARG A 127 -2.31 -15.71 6.13
N ASP A 128 -2.44 -16.51 7.18
CA ASP A 128 -2.80 -17.92 7.03
C ASP A 128 -4.22 -18.06 6.43
N THR A 129 -5.14 -17.16 6.79
CA THR A 129 -6.51 -17.11 6.22
C THR A 129 -6.50 -16.65 4.77
N LEU A 130 -5.81 -15.54 4.46
CA LEU A 130 -5.75 -14.99 3.11
C LEU A 130 -5.00 -15.89 2.12
N SER A 131 -4.15 -16.80 2.61
CA SER A 131 -3.49 -17.82 1.78
C SER A 131 -4.47 -18.85 1.20
N LEU A 132 -5.60 -19.06 1.87
CA LEU A 132 -6.66 -19.99 1.46
C LEU A 132 -7.78 -19.33 0.64
N LEU A 133 -7.83 -18.00 0.66
CA LEU A 133 -8.89 -17.21 0.04
C LEU A 133 -8.46 -16.66 -1.33
N PRO A 134 -9.42 -16.22 -2.18
CA PRO A 134 -9.10 -15.53 -3.42
C PRO A 134 -8.27 -14.26 -3.19
N GLU A 135 -7.50 -13.83 -4.19
CA GLU A 135 -6.66 -12.61 -4.12
C GLU A 135 -7.45 -11.31 -3.90
N SER A 136 -8.74 -11.32 -4.24
CA SER A 136 -9.65 -10.20 -3.96
C SER A 136 -10.01 -10.08 -2.47
N ALA A 137 -9.78 -11.13 -1.67
CA ALA A 137 -10.17 -11.16 -0.28
C ALA A 137 -9.34 -10.21 0.58
N SER A 138 -9.95 -9.71 1.65
CA SER A 138 -9.30 -8.81 2.60
C SER A 138 -9.67 -9.12 4.05
N VAL A 139 -8.77 -8.76 4.95
CA VAL A 139 -8.96 -8.88 6.39
C VAL A 139 -9.00 -7.46 6.99
N LEU A 140 -10.03 -7.14 7.76
CA LEU A 140 -10.11 -5.89 8.52
C LEU A 140 -9.87 -6.17 9.99
N ILE A 141 -8.84 -5.58 10.57
CA ILE A 141 -8.57 -5.64 12.02
C ILE A 141 -9.10 -4.35 12.62
N THR A 142 -10.00 -4.42 13.61
CA THR A 142 -10.55 -3.22 14.27
C THR A 142 -11.03 -3.51 15.69
N THR A 143 -11.33 -2.46 16.47
CA THR A 143 -11.92 -2.63 17.81
C THR A 143 -13.42 -2.91 17.73
N PRO A 144 -13.99 -3.67 18.68
CA PRO A 144 -15.44 -3.83 18.78
C PRO A 144 -16.19 -2.51 18.85
N PHE A 145 -15.63 -1.51 19.56
CA PHE A 145 -16.24 -0.18 19.69
C PHE A 145 -16.24 0.59 18.37
N ALA A 146 -15.13 0.57 17.62
CA ALA A 146 -15.06 1.17 16.29
C ALA A 146 -15.99 0.47 15.30
N ALA A 147 -16.12 -0.86 15.38
CA ALA A 147 -17.05 -1.64 14.56
C ALA A 147 -18.52 -1.35 14.89
N ALA A 148 -18.85 -1.19 16.17
CA ALA A 148 -20.21 -0.99 16.65
C ALA A 148 -20.79 0.41 16.35
N ASN A 149 -19.99 1.34 15.81
CA ASN A 149 -20.44 2.71 15.51
C ASN A 149 -21.01 3.44 16.73
N THR A 150 -20.63 3.02 17.94
CA THR A 150 -21.06 3.64 19.19
C THR A 150 -20.23 4.89 19.44
N SER A 151 -20.09 5.78 18.46
CA SER A 151 -19.77 7.17 18.79
C SER A 151 -20.96 7.73 19.55
N SER A 152 -20.92 7.54 20.86
CA SER A 152 -21.62 8.34 21.82
C SER A 152 -21.44 9.79 21.43
N THR A 153 -22.55 10.52 21.42
CA THR A 153 -22.63 11.95 21.69
C THR A 153 -21.91 12.25 23.01
N SER A 154 -20.58 12.14 23.05
CA SER A 154 -19.78 12.63 24.16
C SER A 154 -19.55 14.10 23.90
N SER A 155 -20.55 14.90 24.25
CA SER A 155 -20.32 16.30 24.60
C SER A 155 -19.14 16.36 25.57
N PRO A 156 -18.22 17.33 25.43
CA PRO A 156 -17.13 17.50 26.37
C PRO A 156 -17.66 17.62 27.82
N PRO A 157 -16.95 17.07 28.82
CA PRO A 157 -17.42 17.09 30.20
C PRO A 157 -17.33 18.52 30.74
N GLY A 158 -18.45 19.23 30.73
CA GLY A 158 -18.52 20.57 31.28
C GLY A 158 -19.67 21.38 30.71
N LEU A 159 -20.91 20.94 30.93
CA LEU A 159 -22.11 21.76 31.07
C LEU A 159 -23.27 20.81 31.45
N SER A 160 -23.90 21.09 32.58
CA SER A 160 -24.92 20.25 33.23
C SER A 160 -26.23 20.11 32.42
N PRO A 161 -27.02 19.04 32.65
CA PRO A 161 -28.18 18.72 31.84
C PRO A 161 -29.43 19.45 32.34
N ILE A 162 -30.16 20.11 31.44
CA ILE A 162 -31.57 20.46 31.69
C ILE A 162 -32.45 19.61 30.78
N ARG A 163 -33.35 18.89 31.44
CA ARG A 163 -34.36 17.95 30.95
C ARG A 163 -35.35 18.63 29.99
N LYS A 164 -35.74 17.92 28.92
CA LYS A 164 -37.08 17.32 28.77
C LYS A 164 -37.11 16.48 27.50
N GLY A 165 -37.73 15.31 27.61
CA GLY A 165 -37.68 14.28 26.59
C GLY A 165 -38.47 14.61 25.34
N GLU A 166 -37.96 14.10 24.23
CA GLU A 166 -38.70 13.60 23.08
C GLU A 166 -37.70 12.73 22.30
N TYR A 167 -38.08 11.48 22.04
CA TYR A 167 -37.33 10.59 21.17
C TYR A 167 -37.42 11.14 19.75
N GLN A 168 -36.50 12.02 19.37
CA GLN A 168 -36.44 12.55 18.02
C GLN A 168 -35.49 11.67 17.20
N PHE A 169 -36.07 10.78 16.41
CA PHE A 169 -35.43 10.16 15.24
C PHE A 169 -34.99 11.30 14.29
N GLY A 170 -33.83 11.90 14.59
CA GLY A 170 -33.27 13.00 13.83
C GLY A 170 -32.62 12.50 12.55
N PHE A 171 -33.30 12.69 11.44
CA PHE A 171 -32.76 12.66 10.07
C PHE A 171 -31.77 13.82 9.81
N ASP A 172 -31.03 14.27 10.83
CA ASP A 172 -30.19 15.46 10.73
C ASP A 172 -28.73 15.07 10.43
N GLY A 173 -28.30 15.38 9.22
CA GLY A 173 -26.99 15.00 8.71
C GLY A 173 -26.97 14.65 7.23
N MET A 174 -28.11 14.73 6.52
CA MET A 174 -28.14 14.61 5.06
C MET A 174 -27.58 15.92 4.47
N VAL A 175 -26.45 15.80 3.75
CA VAL A 175 -25.79 16.87 2.96
C VAL A 175 -24.87 17.83 3.73
N THR A 176 -23.78 17.30 4.33
CA THR A 176 -22.50 18.04 4.44
C THR A 176 -21.33 17.08 4.11
N THR A 177 -20.33 17.54 3.36
CA THR A 177 -19.28 16.72 2.71
C THR A 177 -18.12 16.29 3.62
N ARG A 178 -18.30 16.29 4.94
CA ARG A 178 -17.33 15.72 5.90
C ARG A 178 -18.06 14.90 6.97
N ARG A 179 -18.61 13.75 6.57
CA ARG A 179 -19.02 12.71 7.51
C ARG A 179 -17.77 11.91 7.92
N LYS A 180 -17.55 11.76 9.23
CA LYS A 180 -16.67 10.76 9.85
C LYS A 180 -17.01 9.39 9.22
N GLN A 181 -16.16 8.89 8.32
CA GLN A 181 -16.45 7.65 7.58
C GLN A 181 -16.14 6.46 8.49
N ASN A 182 -17.14 5.61 8.76
CA ASN A 182 -16.90 4.36 9.50
C ASN A 182 -16.00 3.45 8.65
N PRO A 183 -14.83 3.03 9.17
CA PRO A 183 -13.91 2.15 8.45
C PRO A 183 -14.53 0.80 8.10
N LEU A 184 -15.36 0.21 8.96
CA LEU A 184 -16.04 -1.06 8.69
C LEU A 184 -17.04 -0.91 7.55
N LEU A 185 -17.91 0.11 7.57
CA LEU A 185 -18.86 0.34 6.47
C LEU A 185 -18.15 0.70 5.17
N HIS A 186 -17.09 1.52 5.24
CA HIS A 186 -16.30 1.86 4.06
C HIS A 186 -15.61 0.63 3.46
N ASN A 187 -15.04 -0.27 4.28
CA ASN A 187 -14.38 -1.50 3.81
C ASN A 187 -15.36 -2.59 3.37
N LEU A 188 -16.58 -2.61 3.90
CA LEU A 188 -17.65 -3.48 3.40
C LEU A 188 -18.14 -3.03 2.02
N LEU A 189 -18.22 -1.71 1.80
CA LEU A 189 -18.70 -1.13 0.55
C LEU A 189 -17.59 -0.97 -0.51
N THR A 190 -16.33 -0.90 -0.07
CA THR A 190 -15.20 -0.65 -0.95
C THR A 190 -14.01 -1.52 -0.55
N ASP A 191 -13.22 -1.99 -1.52
CA ASP A 191 -12.00 -2.76 -1.25
C ASP A 191 -10.79 -1.88 -0.90
N LYS A 192 -11.05 -0.68 -0.38
CA LYS A 192 -10.04 0.35 -0.13
C LYS A 192 -10.04 0.75 1.35
N PRO A 193 -8.85 1.00 1.92
CA PRO A 193 -8.80 1.66 3.21
C PRO A 193 -9.46 3.04 3.08
N VAL A 194 -10.02 3.54 4.19
CA VAL A 194 -10.68 4.87 4.27
C VAL A 194 -9.79 5.98 3.72
N PHE A 195 -8.47 5.82 3.87
CA PHE A 195 -7.46 6.70 3.32
C PHE A 195 -6.41 5.90 2.57
N SER A 196 -5.97 6.39 1.41
CA SER A 196 -4.91 5.74 0.63
C SER A 196 -3.62 5.58 1.44
N PRO A 197 -2.95 4.42 1.32
CA PRO A 197 -1.77 4.09 2.11
C PRO A 197 -0.52 4.88 1.70
N SER A 198 -0.54 5.50 0.53
CA SER A 198 0.54 6.32 -0.02
C SER A 198 0.42 7.81 0.25
N LEU A 199 -0.62 8.25 0.96
CA LEU A 199 -0.74 9.65 1.38
C LEU A 199 0.33 9.97 2.43
N PRO A 200 1.11 11.07 2.25
CA PRO A 200 2.07 11.54 3.23
C PRO A 200 1.40 11.75 4.59
N LEU A 201 1.96 11.14 5.63
CA LEU A 201 1.41 11.23 6.99
C LEU A 201 1.32 12.68 7.48
N GLN A 202 2.22 13.56 7.04
CA GLN A 202 2.25 14.99 7.44
C GLN A 202 1.02 15.78 6.98
N ARG A 203 0.41 15.44 5.83
CA ARG A 203 -0.77 16.18 5.32
C ARG A 203 -2.07 15.75 6.01
N ILE A 204 -2.06 14.59 6.64
CA ILE A 204 -3.19 14.10 7.45
C ILE A 204 -3.18 14.78 8.82
N HIS A 205 -2.01 15.22 9.29
CA HIS A 205 -1.81 15.91 10.55
C HIS A 205 -1.74 17.43 10.30
N SER A 206 -2.89 18.10 10.21
CA SER A 206 -2.91 19.56 10.39
C SER A 206 -2.34 19.90 11.77
N PRO A 207 -1.27 20.73 11.88
CA PRO A 207 -0.61 21.01 13.15
C PRO A 207 -1.51 21.72 14.18
N ASP A 208 -2.55 22.44 13.73
CA ASP A 208 -3.50 23.12 14.63
C ASP A 208 -4.44 22.18 15.41
N LEU A 209 -4.47 20.88 15.09
CA LEU A 209 -5.28 19.86 15.79
C LEU A 209 -4.46 18.91 16.65
N ALA A 210 -3.14 19.10 16.74
CA ALA A 210 -2.23 18.19 17.44
C ALA A 210 -2.44 18.15 18.97
N TYR A 211 -3.08 19.17 19.56
CA TYR A 211 -3.26 19.26 21.00
C TYR A 211 -4.66 18.88 21.52
N LEU A 212 -5.62 18.57 20.63
CA LEU A 212 -7.02 18.31 21.03
C LEU A 212 -7.59 16.95 20.58
N ASN A 213 -6.93 16.22 19.66
CA ASN A 213 -7.45 14.98 19.08
C ASN A 213 -6.51 13.78 19.21
N THR A 214 -5.89 13.58 20.38
CA THR A 214 -5.09 12.38 20.68
C THR A 214 -5.94 11.13 21.00
N THR A 215 -7.27 11.23 20.93
CA THR A 215 -8.19 10.16 21.38
C THR A 215 -9.21 9.66 20.35
N GLU A 216 -9.20 10.15 19.11
CA GLU A 216 -10.09 9.64 18.05
C GLU A 216 -9.29 9.17 16.84
N TRP A 217 -8.47 8.13 17.02
CA TRP A 217 -7.71 7.53 15.92
C TRP A 217 -8.47 6.33 15.38
N ASN A 218 -8.49 6.20 14.05
CA ASN A 218 -9.12 5.06 13.39
C ASN A 218 -8.29 3.80 13.67
N ASP A 219 -8.71 3.03 14.68
CA ASP A 219 -8.13 1.76 15.12
C ASP A 219 -8.31 0.61 14.11
N ALA A 220 -8.33 0.90 12.81
CA ALA A 220 -8.64 -0.06 11.78
C ALA A 220 -7.48 -0.25 10.80
N THR A 221 -7.06 -1.50 10.62
CA THR A 221 -6.03 -1.91 9.66
C THR A 221 -6.66 -2.82 8.61
N LEU A 222 -6.59 -2.41 7.34
CA LEU A 222 -6.95 -3.28 6.22
C LEU A 222 -5.73 -4.10 5.79
N VAL A 223 -5.81 -5.40 5.94
CA VAL A 223 -4.77 -6.33 5.52
C VAL A 223 -5.23 -7.03 4.25
N LYS A 224 -4.37 -7.06 3.24
CA LYS A 224 -4.57 -7.89 2.04
C LYS A 224 -3.40 -8.84 1.90
N ARG A 225 -3.62 -9.97 1.22
CA ARG A 225 -2.52 -10.81 0.74
C ARG A 225 -1.53 -9.91 -0.01
N GLY A 226 -2.13 -9.09 -0.87
CA GLY A 226 -1.49 -7.98 -1.55
C GLY A 226 -0.86 -8.42 -2.85
N MET A 227 0.05 -7.60 -3.37
CA MET A 227 0.63 -7.78 -4.69
C MET A 227 2.13 -7.99 -4.54
N PRO A 228 2.71 -9.04 -5.14
CA PRO A 228 4.15 -9.23 -5.13
C PRO A 228 4.81 -8.08 -5.89
N LEU A 229 5.91 -7.56 -5.35
CA LEU A 229 6.74 -6.56 -6.04
C LEU A 229 8.11 -7.15 -6.33
N ALA A 230 8.54 -7.03 -7.57
CA ALA A 230 9.92 -7.25 -7.97
C ALA A 230 10.61 -5.89 -8.11
N ILE A 231 11.63 -5.63 -7.30
CA ILE A 231 12.37 -4.36 -7.27
C ILE A 231 13.82 -4.63 -7.65
N TYR A 232 14.29 -3.95 -8.69
CA TYR A 232 15.65 -4.10 -9.23
C TYR A 232 16.35 -2.73 -9.26
N PRO A 233 17.52 -2.56 -8.61
CA PRO A 233 18.17 -3.51 -7.70
C PRO A 233 17.41 -3.65 -6.37
N ASP A 234 17.59 -4.76 -5.65
CA ASP A 234 16.88 -5.01 -4.38
C ASP A 234 17.30 -4.00 -3.29
N PRO A 235 16.39 -3.14 -2.80
CA PRO A 235 16.70 -2.10 -1.82
C PRO A 235 17.07 -2.68 -0.44
N ARG A 236 16.72 -3.95 -0.16
CA ARG A 236 17.09 -4.64 1.09
C ARG A 236 18.58 -4.96 1.16
N ARG A 237 19.25 -5.04 0.00
CA ARG A 237 20.69 -5.33 -0.09
C ARG A 237 21.53 -4.06 0.04
N ALA A 238 21.12 -3.00 -0.65
CA ALA A 238 21.77 -1.70 -0.59
C ALA A 238 20.78 -0.59 -0.96
N PRO A 239 20.85 0.58 -0.30
CA PRO A 239 20.05 1.74 -0.71
C PRO A 239 20.43 2.16 -2.12
N TRP A 240 19.46 2.66 -2.88
CA TRP A 240 19.73 3.14 -4.24
C TRP A 240 20.55 4.41 -4.18
N SER A 241 21.77 4.35 -4.71
CA SER A 241 22.67 5.48 -4.87
C SER A 241 23.07 5.64 -6.33
N PRO A 242 23.47 6.85 -6.75
CA PRO A 242 24.01 7.02 -8.09
C PRO A 242 25.28 6.15 -8.25
N PRO A 243 25.46 5.45 -9.38
CA PRO A 243 26.63 4.61 -9.61
C PRO A 243 27.89 5.47 -9.76
N ALA A 244 29.03 4.98 -9.25
CA ALA A 244 30.30 5.68 -9.44
C ALA A 244 30.69 5.70 -10.93
N PRO A 245 31.45 6.72 -11.39
CA PRO A 245 31.88 6.79 -12.78
C PRO A 245 32.64 5.53 -13.22
N GLY A 246 32.06 4.77 -14.15
CA GLY A 246 32.64 3.52 -14.68
C GLY A 246 32.05 2.22 -14.11
N GLU A 247 31.15 2.29 -13.12
CA GLU A 247 30.44 1.11 -12.62
C GLU A 247 29.38 0.61 -13.62
N ARG A 248 29.12 -0.70 -13.58
CA ARG A 248 28.06 -1.31 -14.39
C ARG A 248 26.69 -0.84 -13.88
N ARG A 249 25.92 -0.23 -14.78
CA ARG A 249 24.52 0.15 -14.54
C ARG A 249 23.59 -1.01 -14.86
N LEU A 250 22.45 -1.05 -14.17
CA LEU A 250 21.33 -1.92 -14.52
C LEU A 250 20.83 -1.55 -15.92
N GLN A 251 20.42 -2.54 -16.71
CA GLN A 251 19.83 -2.30 -18.03
C GLN A 251 18.44 -2.92 -18.09
N LEU A 252 17.52 -2.23 -18.76
CA LEU A 252 16.17 -2.77 -19.02
C LEU A 252 16.18 -4.04 -19.89
N SER A 253 17.31 -4.31 -20.56
CA SER A 253 17.55 -5.53 -21.34
C SER A 253 18.14 -6.69 -20.52
N ASP A 254 18.33 -6.52 -19.21
CA ASP A 254 18.80 -7.61 -18.35
C ASP A 254 17.72 -8.71 -18.28
N LYS A 255 18.16 -9.99 -18.22
CA LYS A 255 17.29 -11.17 -18.30
C LYS A 255 16.23 -11.26 -17.20
N GLU A 256 16.40 -10.52 -16.11
CA GLU A 256 15.46 -10.47 -14.99
C GLU A 256 14.20 -9.66 -15.34
N ILE A 257 14.26 -8.81 -16.39
CA ILE A 257 13.16 -7.96 -16.83
C ILE A 257 12.68 -8.45 -18.20
N ASP A 258 11.43 -8.92 -18.26
CA ASP A 258 10.72 -9.13 -19.52
C ASP A 258 10.37 -7.76 -20.15
N LEU A 259 11.24 -7.33 -21.07
CA LEU A 259 11.07 -6.08 -21.79
C LEU A 259 9.78 -6.07 -22.63
N GLY A 260 9.37 -7.20 -23.22
CA GLY A 260 8.18 -7.26 -24.07
C GLY A 260 6.90 -6.97 -23.28
N ARG A 261 6.78 -7.59 -22.10
CA ARG A 261 5.67 -7.31 -21.18
C ARG A 261 5.72 -5.88 -20.62
N LEU A 262 6.91 -5.36 -20.32
CA LEU A 262 7.09 -3.99 -19.85
C LEU A 262 6.62 -2.96 -20.88
N VAL A 263 7.01 -3.12 -22.15
CA VAL A 263 6.59 -2.25 -23.25
C VAL A 263 5.07 -2.31 -23.40
N THR A 264 4.50 -3.52 -23.42
CA THR A 264 3.04 -3.71 -23.53
C THR A 264 2.28 -2.98 -22.41
N LEU A 265 2.76 -3.08 -21.17
CA LEU A 265 2.19 -2.36 -20.02
C LEU A 265 2.27 -0.83 -20.18
N ILE A 266 3.41 -0.31 -20.63
CA ILE A 266 3.59 1.13 -20.86
C ILE A 266 2.63 1.60 -21.96
N GLU A 267 2.58 0.89 -23.09
CA GLU A 267 1.70 1.25 -24.21
C GLU A 267 0.22 1.22 -23.82
N ASP A 268 -0.22 0.21 -23.05
CA ASP A 268 -1.58 0.16 -22.50
C ASP A 268 -1.85 1.34 -21.55
N SER A 269 -1.00 1.55 -20.55
CA SER A 269 -1.20 2.59 -19.55
C SER A 269 -1.29 3.99 -20.15
N PHE A 270 -0.42 4.31 -21.12
CA PHE A 270 -0.35 5.64 -21.72
C PHE A 270 -1.22 5.79 -22.98
N GLY A 271 -1.62 4.68 -23.62
CA GLY A 271 -2.39 4.69 -24.87
C GLY A 271 -1.62 5.15 -26.09
N ARG A 272 -0.29 5.01 -26.09
CA ARG A 272 0.61 5.46 -27.15
C ARG A 272 1.72 4.44 -27.34
N ARG A 273 2.25 4.36 -28.57
CA ARG A 273 3.38 3.47 -28.85
C ARG A 273 4.70 4.05 -28.38
N LEU A 274 5.51 3.20 -27.77
CA LEU A 274 6.82 3.57 -27.25
C LEU A 274 7.88 3.37 -28.34
N ASP A 275 8.77 4.34 -28.52
CA ASP A 275 10.00 4.09 -29.28
C ASP A 275 10.97 3.32 -28.39
N VAL A 276 10.99 2.00 -28.55
CA VAL A 276 11.76 1.10 -27.70
C VAL A 276 13.26 1.35 -27.83
N ASP A 277 13.75 1.60 -29.05
CA ASP A 277 15.18 1.73 -29.31
C ASP A 277 15.74 3.05 -28.76
N ASP A 278 15.00 4.16 -28.94
CA ASP A 278 15.34 5.44 -28.32
C ASP A 278 15.29 5.34 -26.78
N TYR A 279 14.23 4.73 -26.26
CA TYR A 279 14.03 4.61 -24.83
C TYR A 279 15.10 3.75 -24.15
N LEU A 280 15.46 2.60 -24.75
CA LEU A 280 16.53 1.74 -24.24
C LEU A 280 17.88 2.45 -24.27
N ARG A 281 18.19 3.23 -25.32
CA ARG A 281 19.44 3.95 -25.43
C ARG A 281 19.60 4.97 -24.30
N ARG A 282 18.55 5.76 -24.04
CA ARG A 282 18.55 6.75 -22.96
C ARG A 282 18.61 6.10 -21.58
N THR A 283 17.79 5.08 -21.35
CA THR A 283 17.73 4.40 -20.04
C THR A 283 19.01 3.63 -19.73
N LYS A 284 19.70 3.07 -20.73
CA LYS A 284 21.01 2.42 -20.53
C LYS A 284 22.02 3.32 -19.82
N GLU A 285 21.96 4.63 -20.07
CA GLU A 285 22.87 5.58 -19.46
C GLU A 285 22.39 6.02 -18.08
N ASN A 286 21.08 6.18 -17.83
CA ASN A 286 20.59 6.83 -16.61
C ASN A 286 19.73 5.94 -15.69
N LEU A 287 19.53 4.65 -15.97
CA LEU A 287 18.64 3.80 -15.16
C LEU A 287 19.15 3.68 -13.70
N ALA A 288 18.26 4.03 -12.77
CA ALA A 288 18.46 3.80 -11.34
C ALA A 288 17.90 2.44 -10.93
N GLY A 289 16.70 2.13 -11.40
CA GLY A 289 16.03 0.87 -11.11
C GLY A 289 14.62 0.79 -11.64
N VAL A 290 14.02 -0.40 -11.47
CA VAL A 290 12.68 -0.74 -11.92
C VAL A 290 11.92 -1.41 -10.79
N ILE A 291 10.68 -0.98 -10.58
CA ILE A 291 9.71 -1.61 -9.68
C ILE A 291 8.63 -2.22 -10.58
N ILE A 292 8.38 -3.52 -10.45
CA ILE A 292 7.36 -4.25 -11.20
C ILE A 292 6.38 -4.84 -10.19
N ALA A 293 5.09 -4.60 -10.40
CA ALA A 293 4.02 -5.07 -9.54
C ALA A 293 3.22 -6.18 -10.19
N GLY A 294 3.04 -7.27 -9.43
CA GLY A 294 2.33 -8.46 -9.89
C GLY A 294 2.96 -9.02 -11.16
N GLU A 295 2.09 -9.50 -12.03
CA GLU A 295 2.44 -10.04 -13.34
C GLU A 295 2.46 -8.92 -14.40
N TYR A 296 3.27 -7.89 -14.19
CA TYR A 296 3.32 -6.67 -15.03
C TYR A 296 1.98 -5.91 -15.04
N GLU A 297 1.32 -5.84 -13.89
CA GLU A 297 0.06 -5.08 -13.73
C GLU A 297 0.31 -3.59 -13.49
N GLY A 298 1.50 -3.27 -12.99
CA GLY A 298 2.02 -1.91 -12.95
C GLY A 298 3.54 -1.90 -12.82
N CYS A 299 4.16 -0.78 -13.18
CA CYS A 299 5.58 -0.57 -13.04
C CYS A 299 5.94 0.89 -12.76
N ALA A 300 7.09 1.08 -12.11
CA ALA A 300 7.78 2.36 -12.06
C ALA A 300 9.22 2.19 -12.57
N ILE A 301 9.62 3.02 -13.53
CA ILE A 301 11.00 3.10 -14.04
C ILE A 301 11.59 4.39 -13.53
N LEU A 302 12.73 4.28 -12.86
CA LEU A 302 13.39 5.40 -12.21
C LEU A 302 14.81 5.58 -12.75
N THR A 303 15.22 6.84 -12.86
CA THR A 303 16.50 7.24 -13.44
C THR A 303 17.25 8.21 -12.53
N TRP A 304 18.57 8.21 -12.66
CA TRP A 304 19.49 9.19 -12.11
C TRP A 304 19.77 10.25 -13.17
N GLU A 305 19.04 11.35 -13.10
CA GLU A 305 19.19 12.45 -14.05
C GLU A 305 20.16 13.50 -13.51
N LYS A 306 20.73 14.29 -14.42
CA LYS A 306 21.59 15.43 -14.08
C LYS A 306 21.22 16.62 -14.97
N PRO A 307 21.45 17.86 -14.52
CA PRO A 307 21.44 19.01 -15.40
C PRO A 307 22.44 18.85 -16.55
N ASN A 308 22.10 19.29 -17.76
CA ASN A 308 22.96 19.16 -18.94
C ASN A 308 24.27 19.94 -18.83
N ASP A 309 24.27 21.03 -18.08
CA ASP A 309 25.35 21.96 -17.84
C ASP A 309 26.50 21.40 -16.97
N ILE A 310 26.43 20.13 -16.56
CA ILE A 310 27.40 19.51 -15.65
C ILE A 310 27.88 18.16 -16.21
N ASP A 311 29.19 17.91 -16.11
CA ASP A 311 29.79 16.60 -16.40
C ASP A 311 29.32 15.53 -15.38
N PRO A 312 29.03 14.27 -15.80
CA PRO A 312 28.67 13.18 -14.89
C PRO A 312 29.59 13.00 -13.68
N ARG A 313 30.90 13.22 -13.81
CA ARG A 313 31.86 13.06 -12.70
C ARG A 313 31.66 14.16 -11.65
N VAL A 314 31.52 15.39 -12.11
CA VAL A 314 31.28 16.55 -11.23
C VAL A 314 29.91 16.43 -10.56
N ALA A 315 28.90 15.94 -11.28
CA ALA A 315 27.57 15.69 -10.72
C ALA A 315 27.61 14.63 -9.61
N TYR A 316 28.46 13.60 -9.75
CA TYR A 316 28.66 12.58 -8.72
C TYR A 316 29.34 13.16 -7.47
N GLU A 317 30.48 13.82 -7.65
CA GLU A 317 31.27 14.40 -6.54
C GLU A 317 30.50 15.47 -5.75
N GLN A 318 29.65 16.24 -6.42
CA GLN A 318 28.83 17.29 -5.80
C GLN A 318 27.45 16.77 -5.32
N GLY A 319 27.12 15.49 -5.53
CA GLY A 319 25.81 14.94 -5.16
C GLY A 319 24.63 15.60 -5.88
N ARG A 320 24.81 16.02 -7.13
CA ARG A 320 23.80 16.74 -7.94
C ARG A 320 22.96 15.85 -8.84
N PHE A 321 23.06 14.53 -8.67
CA PHE A 321 22.13 13.61 -9.31
C PHE A 321 20.73 13.75 -8.73
N VAL A 322 19.75 13.74 -9.61
CA VAL A 322 18.34 13.90 -9.30
C VAL A 322 17.65 12.55 -9.51
N PRO A 323 17.14 11.92 -8.43
CA PRO A 323 16.27 10.76 -8.58
C PRO A 323 14.99 11.18 -9.31
N TYR A 324 14.72 10.55 -10.44
CA TYR A 324 13.62 10.91 -11.32
C TYR A 324 12.74 9.69 -11.63
N LEU A 325 11.42 9.84 -11.48
CA LEU A 325 10.44 8.86 -11.91
C LEU A 325 10.06 9.15 -13.37
N ASP A 326 10.52 8.27 -14.25
CA ASP A 326 10.45 8.44 -15.70
C ASP A 326 9.20 7.84 -16.33
N LYS A 327 8.82 6.63 -15.90
CA LYS A 327 7.55 6.00 -16.25
C LYS A 327 6.89 5.50 -15.00
N PHE A 328 5.61 5.83 -14.88
CA PHE A 328 4.71 5.25 -13.90
C PHE A 328 3.51 4.72 -14.67
N ALA A 329 3.46 3.40 -14.86
CA ALA A 329 2.47 2.73 -15.69
C ALA A 329 1.66 1.76 -14.87
N VAL A 330 0.35 1.75 -15.05
CA VAL A 330 -0.57 0.77 -14.45
C VAL A 330 -1.58 0.39 -15.52
N LEU A 331 -1.84 -0.90 -15.69
CA LEU A 331 -2.83 -1.38 -16.65
C LEU A 331 -4.15 -0.65 -16.47
N ARG A 332 -4.79 -0.24 -17.56
CA ARG A 332 -6.07 0.50 -17.50
C ARG A 332 -7.15 -0.27 -16.76
N SER A 333 -7.17 -1.60 -16.90
CA SER A 333 -8.08 -2.50 -16.18
C SER A 333 -7.86 -2.51 -14.65
N ARG A 334 -6.68 -2.10 -14.19
CA ARG A 334 -6.26 -2.01 -12.78
C ARG A 334 -6.18 -0.57 -12.28
N GLN A 335 -6.45 0.43 -13.12
CA GLN A 335 -6.51 1.82 -12.69
C GLN A 335 -7.75 2.06 -11.83
N GLY A 336 -7.57 2.58 -10.62
CA GLY A 336 -8.67 2.86 -9.70
C GLY A 336 -9.20 1.64 -8.91
N SER A 337 -8.76 0.43 -9.23
CA SER A 337 -9.04 -0.82 -8.50
C SER A 337 -7.74 -1.43 -7.97
N GLY A 338 -7.77 -2.22 -6.89
CA GLY A 338 -6.62 -3.03 -6.46
C GLY A 338 -5.42 -2.32 -5.79
N GLY A 339 -5.33 -0.99 -5.79
CA GLY A 339 -4.29 -0.26 -5.05
C GLY A 339 -2.86 -0.40 -5.61
N VAL A 340 -2.72 -0.97 -6.82
CA VAL A 340 -1.43 -1.21 -7.49
C VAL A 340 -0.56 0.05 -7.53
N ALA A 341 -1.14 1.18 -7.94
CA ALA A 341 -0.44 2.45 -7.98
C ALA A 341 0.08 2.88 -6.59
N ASP A 342 -0.72 2.68 -5.54
CA ASP A 342 -0.33 3.06 -4.18
C ASP A 342 0.77 2.13 -3.65
N ILE A 343 0.73 0.83 -4.00
CA ILE A 343 1.76 -0.16 -3.66
C ILE A 343 3.11 0.21 -4.31
N ILE A 344 3.11 0.47 -5.62
CA ILE A 344 4.33 0.88 -6.34
C ILE A 344 4.89 2.19 -5.79
N PHE A 345 4.02 3.18 -5.56
CA PHE A 345 4.44 4.48 -5.05
C PHE A 345 5.00 4.38 -3.63
N ASN A 346 4.41 3.55 -2.79
CA ASN A 346 4.94 3.29 -1.44
C ASN A 346 6.31 2.65 -1.49
N ALA A 347 6.50 1.60 -2.30
CA ALA A 347 7.81 0.98 -2.46
C ALA A 347 8.86 1.96 -3.00
N MET A 348 8.45 2.81 -3.95
CA MET A 348 9.30 3.85 -4.51
C MET A 348 9.78 4.85 -3.45
N VAL A 349 8.88 5.41 -2.64
CA VAL A 349 9.21 6.50 -1.70
C VAL A 349 9.77 5.97 -0.38
N ARG A 350 9.37 4.77 0.07
CA ARG A 350 9.84 4.22 1.35
C ARG A 350 11.12 3.41 1.20
N ASP A 351 11.19 2.56 0.17
CA ASP A 351 12.26 1.57 0.06
C ASP A 351 13.36 2.05 -0.89
N CYS A 352 12.99 2.65 -2.03
CA CYS A 352 13.96 3.02 -3.07
C CYS A 352 14.54 4.44 -2.89
N PHE A 353 13.68 5.44 -2.65
CA PHE A 353 14.05 6.86 -2.55
C PHE A 353 13.46 7.55 -1.30
N PRO A 354 13.91 7.18 -0.09
CA PRO A 354 13.46 7.81 1.15
C PRO A 354 13.73 9.33 1.22
N ASP A 355 14.81 9.80 0.60
CA ASP A 355 15.18 11.23 0.53
C ASP A 355 14.41 12.02 -0.53
N GLY A 356 13.50 11.34 -1.22
CA GLY A 356 12.56 11.90 -2.17
C GLY A 356 12.98 11.77 -3.62
N VAL A 357 11.96 11.78 -4.48
CA VAL A 357 12.04 11.58 -5.92
C VAL A 357 11.30 12.70 -6.63
N LEU A 358 11.77 13.05 -7.83
CA LEU A 358 11.21 14.05 -8.72
C LEU A 358 10.43 13.38 -9.85
N TRP A 359 9.33 13.98 -10.30
CA TRP A 359 8.73 13.63 -11.58
C TRP A 359 8.05 14.82 -12.23
N ARG A 360 7.75 14.66 -13.53
CA ARG A 360 6.91 15.60 -14.26
C ARG A 360 5.68 14.90 -14.83
N SER A 361 4.63 15.68 -15.02
CA SER A 361 3.38 15.25 -15.64
C SER A 361 2.83 16.37 -16.50
N ARG A 362 2.11 16.04 -17.57
CA ARG A 362 1.41 17.03 -18.41
C ARG A 362 0.39 17.79 -17.55
N LYS A 363 0.20 19.10 -17.77
CA LYS A 363 -0.67 19.92 -16.88
C LYS A 363 -2.13 19.45 -16.91
N ASP A 364 -2.57 18.90 -18.03
CA ASP A 364 -3.89 18.36 -18.33
C ASP A 364 -4.05 16.87 -17.96
N ASN A 365 -3.02 16.21 -17.41
CA ASN A 365 -3.12 14.81 -17.01
C ASN A 365 -4.14 14.64 -15.86
N PRO A 366 -5.19 13.81 -16.01
CA PRO A 366 -6.19 13.57 -14.95
C PRO A 366 -5.59 12.99 -13.66
N VAL A 367 -4.45 12.31 -13.75
CA VAL A 367 -3.74 11.72 -12.59
C VAL A 367 -3.09 12.80 -11.71
N ASN A 368 -2.98 14.05 -12.16
CA ASN A 368 -2.35 15.12 -11.39
C ASN A 368 -2.99 15.37 -10.01
N LYS A 369 -4.29 15.10 -9.86
CA LYS A 369 -4.94 15.16 -8.54
C LYS A 369 -4.34 14.13 -7.57
N TRP A 370 -4.13 12.90 -8.06
CA TRP A 370 -3.52 11.81 -7.30
C TRP A 370 -2.05 12.10 -6.96
N TYR A 371 -1.29 12.67 -7.91
CA TYR A 371 0.09 13.11 -7.66
C TYR A 371 0.16 14.25 -6.65
N PHE A 372 -0.70 15.25 -6.77
CA PHE A 372 -0.74 16.38 -5.84
C PHE A 372 -0.93 15.89 -4.41
N GLU A 373 -1.89 14.98 -4.19
CA GLU A 373 -2.19 14.37 -2.90
C GLU A 373 -0.99 13.64 -2.27
N ARG A 374 -0.07 13.10 -3.09
CA ARG A 374 1.07 12.28 -2.66
C ARG A 374 2.43 13.00 -2.65
N SER A 375 2.53 14.08 -3.41
CA SER A 375 3.72 14.94 -3.43
C SER A 375 3.82 15.78 -2.16
N VAL A 376 5.05 16.09 -1.75
CA VAL A 376 5.34 17.10 -0.72
C VAL A 376 5.18 18.50 -1.33
N GLY A 377 5.60 18.68 -2.58
CA GLY A 377 5.44 19.93 -3.30
C GLY A 377 5.22 19.75 -4.79
N THR A 378 4.72 20.81 -5.42
CA THR A 378 4.48 20.89 -6.85
C THR A 378 4.85 22.27 -7.39
N SER A 379 5.27 22.34 -8.65
CA SER A 379 5.53 23.59 -9.37
C SER A 379 5.07 23.46 -10.82
N LYS A 380 4.40 24.48 -11.34
CA LYS A 380 4.05 24.54 -12.76
C LYS A 380 5.18 25.24 -13.50
N LEU A 381 5.81 24.52 -14.43
CA LEU A 381 6.91 25.09 -15.20
C LEU A 381 6.37 26.13 -16.20
N ALA A 382 6.95 27.32 -16.18
CA ALA A 382 6.63 28.39 -17.11
C ALA A 382 7.17 28.08 -18.52
N GLY A 383 6.41 28.42 -19.55
CA GLY A 383 6.83 28.23 -20.96
C GLY A 383 6.74 26.80 -21.49
N CYS A 384 6.20 25.83 -20.74
CA CYS A 384 5.97 24.47 -21.23
C CYS A 384 4.70 23.84 -20.65
N ASN A 385 4.23 22.73 -21.24
CA ASN A 385 3.06 21.98 -20.76
C ASN A 385 3.45 20.91 -19.71
N TRP A 386 4.28 21.28 -18.73
CA TRP A 386 4.72 20.38 -17.67
C TRP A 386 4.44 20.94 -16.27
N ALA A 387 3.97 20.07 -15.39
CA ALA A 387 3.92 20.27 -13.95
C ALA A 387 4.92 19.31 -13.30
N MET A 388 5.69 19.83 -12.36
CA MET A 388 6.71 19.13 -11.60
C MET A 388 6.16 18.79 -10.21
N PHE A 389 6.51 17.62 -9.71
CA PHE A 389 6.12 17.13 -8.39
C PHE A 389 7.31 16.45 -7.72
N TRP A 390 7.40 16.53 -6.39
CA TRP A 390 8.48 15.87 -5.65
C TRP A 390 8.03 15.39 -4.27
N THR A 391 8.77 14.44 -3.72
CA THR A 391 8.61 13.95 -2.32
C THR A 391 9.75 14.37 -1.39
N THR A 392 10.78 15.07 -1.90
CA THR A 392 11.87 15.60 -1.07
C THR A 392 11.33 16.58 -0.02
N LEU A 393 11.63 16.30 1.25
CA LEU A 393 11.23 17.15 2.37
C LEU A 393 12.08 18.42 2.43
N GLU A 394 11.50 19.51 2.94
CA GLU A 394 12.19 20.78 3.23
C GLU A 394 12.97 21.39 2.04
N LEU A 395 12.48 21.17 0.81
CA LEU A 395 13.11 21.72 -0.38
C LEU A 395 13.01 23.26 -0.38
N SER A 396 14.15 23.93 -0.18
CA SER A 396 14.22 25.40 -0.19
C SER A 396 13.85 25.97 -1.55
N ALA A 397 12.94 26.95 -1.58
CA ALA A 397 12.48 27.62 -2.79
C ALA A 397 13.59 28.38 -3.56
N ARG A 398 14.74 28.62 -2.93
CA ARG A 398 15.92 29.24 -3.56
C ARG A 398 17.14 28.31 -3.60
N GLY A 399 16.97 27.05 -3.21
CA GLY A 399 18.06 26.08 -3.14
C GLY A 399 18.52 25.60 -4.53
N GLN A 400 19.80 25.21 -4.62
CA GLN A 400 20.37 24.67 -5.86
C GLN A 400 19.61 23.43 -6.35
N ARG A 401 19.16 22.57 -5.43
CA ARG A 401 18.40 21.34 -5.73
C ARG A 401 17.10 21.61 -6.49
N LEU A 402 16.39 22.70 -6.19
CA LEU A 402 15.17 23.05 -6.92
C LEU A 402 15.50 23.50 -8.36
N LYS A 403 16.59 24.24 -8.56
CA LYS A 403 17.06 24.62 -9.90
C LYS A 403 17.45 23.39 -10.71
N ASP A 404 18.13 22.44 -10.09
CA ASP A 404 18.52 21.18 -10.72
C ASP A 404 17.26 20.37 -11.11
N TYR A 405 16.22 20.37 -10.26
CA TYR A 405 14.93 19.73 -10.58
C TYR A 405 14.23 20.39 -11.77
N GLU A 406 14.20 21.72 -11.80
CA GLU A 406 13.60 22.47 -12.92
C GLU A 406 14.35 22.24 -14.24
N ALA A 407 15.68 22.23 -14.20
CA ALA A 407 16.53 21.95 -15.37
C ALA A 407 16.23 20.55 -15.92
N VAL A 408 16.32 19.51 -15.08
CA VAL A 408 16.01 18.13 -15.45
C VAL A 408 14.61 18.01 -16.06
N CYS A 409 13.59 18.60 -15.43
CA CYS A 409 12.22 18.49 -15.95
C CYS A 409 12.00 19.19 -17.30
N ARG A 410 12.78 20.24 -17.60
CA ARG A 410 12.72 20.96 -18.89
C ARG A 410 13.45 20.21 -19.99
N GLU A 411 14.57 19.56 -19.66
CA GLU A 411 15.51 19.01 -20.63
C GLU A 411 15.14 17.59 -21.10
N ILE A 412 14.48 16.79 -20.26
CA ILE A 412 14.11 15.42 -20.65
C ILE A 412 13.22 15.46 -21.90
N MET A 413 13.63 14.76 -22.95
CA MET A 413 12.84 14.64 -24.17
C MET A 413 11.72 13.59 -24.03
N PRO A 414 10.56 13.77 -24.67
CA PRO A 414 9.56 12.71 -24.81
C PRO A 414 10.14 11.52 -25.60
N SER A 415 9.77 10.29 -25.24
CA SER A 415 10.24 9.06 -25.91
C SER A 415 9.11 8.31 -26.65
N TRP A 416 8.16 9.05 -27.25
CA TRP A 416 7.00 8.46 -27.93
C TRP A 416 7.21 8.37 -29.44
N ALA A 417 6.73 7.27 -30.05
CA ALA A 417 6.96 7.01 -31.48
C ALA A 417 6.34 8.07 -32.41
N ASP A 418 5.27 8.76 -32.00
CA ASP A 418 4.64 9.80 -32.83
C ASP A 418 5.51 11.06 -32.94
N ASP A 419 6.37 11.32 -31.96
CA ASP A 419 7.22 12.52 -31.93
C ASP A 419 8.40 12.40 -32.92
N VAL A 420 8.79 11.16 -33.28
CA VAL A 420 9.82 10.87 -34.28
C VAL A 420 9.33 11.15 -35.70
N ARG A 421 8.03 10.92 -35.98
CA ARG A 421 7.45 11.20 -37.31
C ARG A 421 7.36 12.69 -37.60
N ASN A 422 7.06 13.51 -36.59
CA ASN A 422 7.01 14.97 -36.75
C ASN A 422 8.40 15.64 -36.85
N GLY A 423 9.48 14.92 -36.56
CA GLY A 423 10.86 15.40 -36.71
C GLY A 423 11.48 15.12 -38.08
N MET A 424 10.77 14.41 -38.97
CA MET A 424 11.20 14.08 -40.33
C MET A 424 10.38 14.78 -41.44
N GLU A 425 9.45 15.67 -41.07
CA GLU A 425 8.72 16.56 -42.01
C GLU A 425 9.23 18.00 -41.99
#